data_AF-A0A821SJA4-F1
#
_entry.id   AF-A0A821SJA4-F1
#
_cell.length_a   1.000
_cell.length_b   1.000
_cell.length_c   1.000
_cell.angle_alpha   90.00
_cell.angle_beta   90.00
_cell.angle_gamma   90.00
#
_symmetry.space_group_name_H-M   'P 1'
#
loop_
_entity.id
_entity.type
_entity.pdbx_description
1 polymer ?
#
loop_
_entity_poly.entity_id
_entity_poly.type
_entity_poly.pdbx_seq_one_letter_code
_entity_poly.pdbx_strand_id
1 'polypeptide(L)'
;MNRFGDIDVSFKRLPPVYGYRSEKPVPIEKALEPIEPQIDELPYYIKIAKRNCHFPSEHGLTRDQSAAVYIYTMEWGDTTLYRVLNNALRSENRQALKIWFPYLKLFDTALDKLPTVKEAVWRGVSLDIGKNFTKNQIVTWWSVNSCSSSVNVIKNFLGKNKNSTLFLIEAVNGKKISGYTEYETEDEIILRMGS
;
A
#
# COMPACT_ATOMS: atom_id res chain seq x y z
N MET A 1 -6.53 3.30 11.67
CA MET A 1 -5.74 3.78 10.53
C MET A 1 -4.27 3.42 10.68
N ASN A 2 -3.92 2.15 10.80
CA ASN A 2 -2.54 1.75 11.02
C ASN A 2 -1.67 1.78 9.73
N ARG A 3 -2.26 1.97 8.53
CA ARG A 3 -1.56 1.95 7.23
C ARG A 3 -0.39 2.95 7.14
N PHE A 4 -0.57 4.19 7.60
CA PHE A 4 0.46 5.22 7.51
C PHE A 4 1.73 4.87 8.30
N GLY A 5 1.57 4.11 9.39
CA GLY A 5 2.64 3.80 10.35
C GLY A 5 3.45 2.53 10.07
N ASP A 6 3.08 1.73 9.07
CA ASP A 6 3.84 0.53 8.72
C ASP A 6 5.21 0.91 8.14
N ILE A 7 6.33 0.39 8.67
CA ILE A 7 7.68 0.79 8.20
C ILE A 7 8.71 -0.34 8.27
N ASP A 8 9.67 -0.33 7.35
CA ASP A 8 10.94 -1.06 7.45
C ASP A 8 12.06 -0.12 7.91
N VAL A 9 12.70 -0.45 9.03
CA VAL A 9 13.84 0.31 9.60
C VAL A 9 15.17 -0.43 9.42
N SER A 10 15.17 -1.59 8.75
CA SER A 10 16.38 -2.40 8.57
C SER A 10 17.31 -1.89 7.48
N PHE A 11 16.77 -1.08 6.55
CA PHE A 11 17.46 -0.55 5.36
C PHE A 11 18.20 -1.62 4.53
N LYS A 12 17.74 -2.87 4.62
CA LYS A 12 18.36 -3.99 3.91
C LYS A 12 18.22 -3.81 2.40
N ARG A 13 19.31 -4.01 1.68
CA ARG A 13 19.31 -4.06 0.22
C ARG A 13 18.88 -5.45 -0.21
N LEU A 14 17.67 -5.55 -0.75
CA LEU A 14 17.10 -6.79 -1.27
C LEU A 14 17.04 -6.74 -2.81
N PRO A 15 16.98 -7.89 -3.49
CA PRO A 15 16.70 -7.90 -4.92
C PRO A 15 15.30 -7.31 -5.20
N PRO A 16 15.13 -6.52 -6.27
CA PRO A 16 13.83 -6.03 -6.69
C PRO A 16 12.86 -7.16 -7.06
N VAL A 17 11.57 -6.92 -6.84
CA VAL A 17 10.50 -7.88 -7.11
C VAL A 17 9.99 -7.68 -8.53
N TYR A 18 10.67 -8.24 -9.54
CA TYR A 18 10.25 -8.08 -10.95
C TYR A 18 9.30 -9.16 -11.46
N GLY A 19 9.22 -10.31 -10.79
CA GLY A 19 8.52 -11.50 -11.31
C GLY A 19 7.02 -11.29 -11.58
N TYR A 20 6.36 -10.39 -10.84
CA TYR A 20 4.94 -10.09 -11.06
C TYR A 20 4.68 -9.37 -12.41
N ARG A 21 5.69 -8.74 -13.03
CA ARG A 21 5.50 -7.94 -14.25
C ARG A 21 5.06 -8.78 -15.45
N SER A 22 5.53 -10.03 -15.53
CA SER A 22 5.17 -10.99 -16.58
C SER A 22 3.80 -11.64 -16.38
N GLU A 23 3.19 -11.49 -15.20
CA GLU A 23 1.84 -11.99 -14.95
C GLU A 23 0.81 -11.22 -15.79
N LYS A 24 -0.33 -11.88 -16.04
CA LYS A 24 -1.51 -11.22 -16.59
C LYS A 24 -2.44 -10.83 -15.44
N PRO A 25 -3.10 -9.66 -15.47
CA PRO A 25 -4.14 -9.35 -14.51
C PRO A 25 -5.25 -10.40 -14.58
N VAL A 26 -5.65 -10.90 -13.42
CA VAL A 26 -6.75 -11.86 -13.24
C VAL A 26 -7.81 -11.27 -12.30
N PRO A 27 -9.03 -11.82 -12.23
CA PRO A 27 -10.02 -11.40 -11.25
C PRO A 27 -9.48 -11.44 -9.82
N ILE A 28 -9.94 -10.54 -8.95
CA ILE A 28 -9.38 -10.36 -7.61
C ILE A 28 -9.46 -11.63 -6.75
N GLU A 29 -10.50 -12.44 -6.93
CA GLU A 29 -10.65 -13.74 -6.29
C GLU A 29 -9.48 -14.67 -6.65
N LYS A 30 -9.13 -14.75 -7.94
CA LYS A 30 -8.00 -15.55 -8.42
C LYS A 30 -6.65 -14.95 -8.06
N ALA A 31 -6.59 -13.62 -7.97
CA ALA A 31 -5.37 -12.93 -7.57
C ALA A 31 -4.99 -13.21 -6.11
N LEU A 32 -6.00 -13.41 -5.25
CA LEU A 32 -5.85 -13.58 -3.81
C LEU A 32 -6.02 -15.04 -3.32
N GLU A 33 -6.51 -15.95 -4.16
CA GLU A 33 -6.66 -17.39 -3.88
C GLU A 33 -5.40 -18.02 -3.23
N PRO A 34 -4.14 -17.75 -3.68
CA PRO A 34 -2.96 -18.31 -3.05
C PRO A 34 -2.66 -17.81 -1.63
N ILE A 35 -3.26 -16.68 -1.23
CA ILE A 35 -3.00 -15.95 0.01
C ILE A 35 -4.13 -16.18 1.03
N GLU A 36 -5.29 -16.66 0.59
CA GLU A 36 -6.48 -16.91 1.42
C GLU A 36 -6.18 -17.60 2.76
N PRO A 37 -5.29 -18.62 2.86
CA PRO A 37 -4.98 -19.24 4.16
C PRO A 37 -4.26 -18.34 5.17
N GLN A 38 -3.74 -17.19 4.75
CA GLN A 38 -2.98 -16.24 5.59
C GLN A 38 -3.82 -15.06 6.07
N ILE A 39 -5.05 -14.91 5.57
CA ILE A 39 -5.89 -13.75 5.84
C ILE A 39 -7.28 -14.19 6.28
N ASP A 40 -7.64 -13.81 7.50
CA ASP A 40 -8.92 -14.16 8.08
C ASP A 40 -10.07 -13.55 7.27
N GLU A 41 -11.04 -14.41 6.95
CA GLU A 41 -12.25 -14.05 6.21
C GLU A 41 -12.00 -13.35 4.86
N LEU A 42 -10.86 -13.58 4.21
CA LEU A 42 -10.51 -12.94 2.93
C LEU A 42 -11.64 -12.98 1.88
N PRO A 43 -12.36 -14.10 1.65
CA PRO A 43 -13.46 -14.13 0.68
C PRO A 43 -14.61 -13.17 1.01
N TYR A 44 -14.85 -12.90 2.29
CA TYR A 44 -15.87 -11.95 2.74
C TYR A 44 -15.43 -10.51 2.42
N TYR A 45 -14.18 -10.15 2.74
CA TYR A 45 -13.65 -8.82 2.46
C TYR A 45 -13.47 -8.54 0.96
N ILE A 46 -13.19 -9.56 0.14
CA ILE A 46 -13.24 -9.42 -1.33
C ILE A 46 -14.63 -9.01 -1.80
N LYS A 47 -15.69 -9.61 -1.26
CA LYS A 47 -17.08 -9.24 -1.61
C LYS A 47 -17.40 -7.81 -1.21
N ILE A 48 -16.97 -7.37 -0.02
CA ILE A 48 -17.13 -5.98 0.44
C ILE A 48 -16.41 -5.04 -0.53
N ALA A 49 -15.15 -5.33 -0.86
CA ALA A 49 -14.36 -4.51 -1.77
C ALA A 49 -15.03 -4.38 -3.15
N LYS A 50 -15.51 -5.48 -3.75
CA LYS A 50 -16.20 -5.44 -5.05
C LYS A 50 -17.55 -4.72 -5.03
N ARG A 51 -18.19 -4.65 -3.86
CA ARG A 51 -19.46 -3.96 -3.67
C ARG A 51 -19.26 -2.45 -3.53
N ASN A 52 -18.22 -2.04 -2.79
CA ASN A 52 -18.00 -0.64 -2.42
C ASN A 52 -16.97 0.07 -3.30
N CYS A 53 -16.19 -0.67 -4.10
CA CYS A 53 -15.23 -0.07 -5.01
C CYS A 53 -15.90 0.88 -6.01
N HIS A 54 -15.16 1.89 -6.44
CA HIS A 54 -15.63 2.83 -7.43
C HIS A 54 -15.69 2.19 -8.81
N PHE A 55 -16.92 1.91 -9.24
CA PHE A 55 -17.19 1.36 -10.56
C PHE A 55 -18.59 1.80 -11.03
N PRO A 56 -18.76 2.31 -12.28
CA PRO A 56 -17.73 2.50 -13.31
C PRO A 56 -16.68 3.54 -12.91
N SER A 57 -15.44 3.33 -13.35
CA SER A 57 -14.30 4.20 -13.05
C SER A 57 -14.06 5.19 -14.18
N GLU A 58 -13.96 6.48 -13.86
CA GLU A 58 -13.57 7.55 -14.77
C GLU A 58 -12.11 7.42 -15.25
N HIS A 59 -11.27 6.73 -14.47
CA HIS A 59 -9.88 6.40 -14.83
C HIS A 59 -9.74 5.07 -15.58
N GLY A 60 -10.86 4.44 -15.97
CA GLY A 60 -10.86 3.21 -16.77
C GLY A 60 -10.38 1.97 -16.02
N LEU A 61 -10.46 1.94 -14.69
CA LEU A 61 -10.23 0.72 -13.91
C LEU A 61 -11.36 -0.28 -14.17
N THR A 62 -11.00 -1.56 -14.29
CA THR A 62 -12.01 -2.63 -14.20
C THR A 62 -12.54 -2.72 -12.76
N ARG A 63 -13.69 -3.38 -12.56
CA ARG A 63 -14.22 -3.61 -11.21
C ARG A 63 -13.20 -4.32 -10.32
N ASP A 64 -12.49 -5.33 -10.82
CA ASP A 64 -11.48 -6.06 -10.04
C ASP A 64 -10.26 -5.19 -9.71
N GLN A 65 -9.85 -4.30 -10.63
CA GLN A 65 -8.77 -3.33 -10.36
C GLN A 65 -9.17 -2.32 -9.29
N SER A 66 -10.38 -1.76 -9.38
CA SER A 66 -10.91 -0.84 -8.38
C SER A 66 -11.06 -1.52 -7.02
N ALA A 67 -11.58 -2.75 -6.99
CA ALA A 67 -11.66 -3.56 -5.78
C ALA A 67 -10.29 -3.89 -5.18
N ALA A 68 -9.26 -4.10 -6.01
CA ALA A 68 -7.89 -4.36 -5.54
C ALA A 68 -7.29 -3.16 -4.81
N VAL A 69 -7.56 -1.94 -5.29
CA VAL A 69 -7.15 -0.71 -4.57
C VAL A 69 -7.96 -0.57 -3.27
N TYR A 70 -9.27 -0.78 -3.34
CA TYR A 70 -10.15 -0.65 -2.19
C TYR A 70 -9.76 -1.61 -1.06
N ILE A 71 -9.60 -2.91 -1.34
CA ILE A 71 -9.25 -3.91 -0.31
C ILE A 71 -7.87 -3.68 0.31
N TYR A 72 -6.92 -3.10 -0.43
CA TYR A 72 -5.63 -2.71 0.14
C TYR A 72 -5.80 -1.68 1.26
N THR A 73 -6.74 -0.76 1.09
CA THR A 73 -6.99 0.30 2.07
C THR A 73 -7.85 -0.15 3.25
N MET A 74 -8.62 -1.23 3.12
CA MET A 74 -9.53 -1.65 4.17
C MET A 74 -8.79 -2.03 5.48
N GLU A 75 -9.45 -1.88 6.63
CA GLU A 75 -8.93 -2.36 7.93
C GLU A 75 -9.93 -3.29 8.63
N TRP A 76 -9.49 -4.51 8.96
CA TRP A 76 -10.36 -5.50 9.63
C TRP A 76 -9.67 -6.41 10.66
N GLY A 77 -8.42 -6.13 11.02
CA GLY A 77 -7.71 -6.86 12.07
C GLY A 77 -6.21 -6.95 11.84
N ASP A 78 -5.60 -7.98 12.40
CA ASP A 78 -4.16 -8.20 12.32
C ASP A 78 -3.72 -8.84 11.00
N THR A 79 -4.62 -9.58 10.36
CA THR A 79 -4.38 -10.25 9.08
C THR A 79 -4.92 -9.46 7.88
N THR A 80 -5.28 -8.19 8.06
CA THR A 80 -5.69 -7.31 6.95
C THR A 80 -4.65 -7.31 5.82
N LEU A 81 -5.14 -7.29 4.58
CA LEU A 81 -4.35 -7.51 3.37
C LEU A 81 -3.05 -6.68 3.28
N TYR A 82 -3.11 -5.36 3.52
CA TYR A 82 -1.90 -4.53 3.41
C TYR A 82 -0.82 -4.93 4.44
N ARG A 83 -1.22 -5.35 5.65
CA ARG A 83 -0.28 -5.74 6.71
C ARG A 83 0.45 -7.00 6.31
N VAL A 84 -0.28 -8.01 5.84
CA VAL A 84 0.29 -9.29 5.41
C VAL A 84 1.16 -9.09 4.16
N LEU A 85 0.70 -8.29 3.19
CA LEU A 85 1.47 -7.95 2.00
C LEU A 85 2.77 -7.22 2.35
N ASN A 86 2.71 -6.14 3.12
CA ASN A 86 3.89 -5.35 3.44
C ASN A 86 4.87 -6.11 4.34
N ASN A 87 4.39 -7.00 5.20
CA ASN A 87 5.25 -7.95 5.91
C ASN A 87 5.99 -8.88 4.94
N ALA A 88 5.28 -9.46 3.96
CA ALA A 88 5.89 -10.31 2.95
C ALA A 88 6.92 -9.54 2.11
N LEU A 89 6.63 -8.30 1.72
CA LEU A 89 7.53 -7.44 0.93
C LEU A 89 8.83 -7.07 1.67
N ARG A 90 8.79 -6.99 3.01
CA ARG A 90 9.99 -6.79 3.84
C ARG A 90 10.83 -8.05 4.01
N SER A 91 10.27 -9.23 3.75
CA SER A 91 10.98 -10.50 3.91
C SER A 91 12.12 -10.66 2.90
N GLU A 92 13.26 -11.16 3.39
CA GLU A 92 14.40 -11.53 2.55
C GLU A 92 14.08 -12.72 1.63
N ASN A 93 13.11 -13.55 2.01
CA ASN A 93 12.69 -14.70 1.22
C ASN A 93 11.86 -14.26 0.01
N ARG A 94 12.54 -13.82 -1.05
CA ARG A 94 11.91 -13.41 -2.31
C ARG A 94 11.15 -14.52 -3.01
N GLN A 95 11.46 -15.79 -2.76
CA GLN A 95 10.70 -16.91 -3.34
C GLN A 95 9.30 -17.00 -2.74
N ALA A 96 9.13 -16.66 -1.45
CA ALA A 96 7.83 -16.62 -0.80
C ALA A 96 6.89 -15.54 -1.38
N LEU A 97 7.43 -14.54 -2.10
CA LEU A 97 6.62 -13.51 -2.75
C LEU A 97 5.91 -13.98 -4.01
N LYS A 98 6.25 -15.15 -4.57
CA LYS A 98 5.62 -15.64 -5.81
C LYS A 98 4.11 -15.79 -5.69
N ILE A 99 3.62 -16.19 -4.52
CA ILE A 99 2.18 -16.32 -4.24
C ILE A 99 1.45 -14.97 -4.35
N TRP A 100 2.16 -13.85 -4.19
CA TRP A 100 1.63 -12.49 -4.28
C TRP A 100 1.66 -11.92 -5.70
N PHE A 101 2.33 -12.56 -6.66
CA PHE A 101 2.51 -12.01 -8.00
C PHE A 101 1.18 -11.72 -8.73
N PRO A 102 0.15 -12.60 -8.67
CA PRO A 102 -1.15 -12.30 -9.26
C PRO A 102 -1.79 -11.02 -8.69
N TYR A 103 -1.77 -10.87 -7.37
CA TYR A 103 -2.30 -9.68 -6.69
C TYR A 103 -1.46 -8.43 -6.99
N LEU A 104 -0.13 -8.51 -6.87
CA LEU A 104 0.77 -7.40 -7.19
C LEU A 104 0.59 -6.92 -8.63
N LYS A 105 0.39 -7.84 -9.58
CA LYS A 105 0.07 -7.48 -10.97
C LYS A 105 -1.25 -6.73 -11.08
N LEU A 106 -2.30 -7.24 -10.47
CA LEU A 106 -3.62 -6.60 -10.52
C LEU A 106 -3.58 -5.20 -9.90
N PHE A 107 -2.96 -5.08 -8.72
CA PHE A 107 -2.83 -3.84 -7.97
C PHE A 107 -1.94 -2.79 -8.67
N ASP A 108 -0.74 -3.16 -9.13
CA ASP A 108 0.16 -2.25 -9.85
C ASP A 108 -0.47 -1.76 -11.16
N THR A 109 -1.16 -2.65 -11.89
CA THR A 109 -1.90 -2.27 -13.12
C THR A 109 -3.06 -1.32 -12.81
N ALA A 110 -3.71 -1.44 -11.65
CA ALA A 110 -4.73 -0.49 -11.21
C ALA A 110 -4.10 0.88 -10.89
N LEU A 111 -3.00 0.90 -10.13
CA LEU A 111 -2.26 2.12 -9.79
C LEU A 111 -1.64 2.82 -11.01
N ASP A 112 -1.35 2.10 -12.11
CA ASP A 112 -0.89 2.69 -13.37
C ASP A 112 -1.93 3.61 -14.01
N LYS A 113 -3.21 3.31 -13.82
CA LYS A 113 -4.33 4.07 -14.39
C LYS A 113 -4.73 5.29 -13.57
N LEU A 114 -4.36 5.32 -12.30
CA LEU A 114 -4.72 6.41 -11.39
C LEU A 114 -3.84 7.66 -11.58
N PRO A 115 -4.35 8.86 -11.22
CA PRO A 115 -3.60 10.09 -11.32
C PRO A 115 -2.25 10.03 -10.59
N THR A 116 -1.22 10.52 -11.29
CA THR A 116 0.13 10.61 -10.72
C THR A 116 0.33 12.01 -10.15
N VAL A 117 0.75 12.10 -8.90
CA VAL A 117 1.05 13.36 -8.22
C VAL A 117 2.55 13.57 -8.07
N LYS A 118 2.95 14.84 -8.23
CA LYS A 118 4.32 15.33 -8.03
C LYS A 118 4.28 16.44 -6.98
N GLU A 119 4.18 16.04 -5.72
CA GLU A 119 3.93 16.96 -4.62
C GLU A 119 4.55 16.47 -3.32
N ALA A 120 4.57 17.35 -2.33
CA ALA A 120 4.96 17.01 -0.98
C ALA A 120 3.86 16.17 -0.31
N VAL A 121 4.20 14.96 0.12
CA VAL A 121 3.31 14.05 0.84
C VAL A 121 3.87 13.75 2.22
N TRP A 122 2.96 13.40 3.13
CA TRP A 122 3.25 13.19 4.54
C TRP A 122 3.05 11.73 4.91
N ARG A 123 3.97 11.20 5.71
CA ARG A 123 3.83 9.88 6.32
C ARG A 123 4.16 9.96 7.80
N GLY A 124 3.31 9.36 8.63
CA GLY A 124 3.52 9.32 10.08
C GLY A 124 3.84 7.91 10.54
N VAL A 125 4.88 7.77 11.35
CA VAL A 125 5.26 6.50 11.99
C VAL A 125 5.22 6.69 13.50
N SER A 126 4.50 5.81 14.19
CA SER A 126 4.32 5.86 15.66
C SER A 126 5.55 5.37 16.44
N LEU A 127 6.75 5.64 15.94
CA LEU A 127 8.05 5.35 16.54
C LEU A 127 9.00 6.53 16.30
N ASP A 128 9.88 6.84 17.26
CA ASP A 128 10.99 7.78 17.06
C ASP A 128 12.17 7.06 16.40
N ILE A 129 12.23 7.16 15.07
CA ILE A 129 13.23 6.50 14.22
C ILE A 129 13.97 7.50 13.34
N GLY A 130 13.72 8.80 13.50
CA GLY A 130 14.34 9.84 12.67
C GLY A 130 15.87 9.78 12.69
N LYS A 131 16.44 9.38 13.84
CA LYS A 131 17.90 9.20 14.02
C LYS A 131 18.49 8.02 13.23
N ASN A 132 17.67 7.10 12.74
CA ASN A 132 18.13 5.99 11.91
C ASN A 132 18.43 6.45 10.47
N PHE A 133 17.92 7.61 10.06
CA PHE A 133 18.16 8.19 8.75
C PHE A 133 19.32 9.17 8.81
N THR A 134 20.28 9.00 7.90
CA THR A 134 21.42 9.90 7.75
C THR A 134 21.26 10.80 6.53
N LYS A 135 21.83 12.00 6.57
CA LYS A 135 21.76 12.94 5.45
C LYS A 135 22.36 12.31 4.19
N ASN A 136 21.71 12.50 3.05
CA ASN A 136 22.09 11.94 1.73
C ASN A 136 22.07 10.41 1.65
N GLN A 137 21.47 9.72 2.62
CA GLN A 137 21.26 8.28 2.54
C GLN A 137 20.20 7.95 1.50
N ILE A 138 20.51 6.97 0.64
CA ILE A 138 19.52 6.35 -0.22
C ILE A 138 18.88 5.19 0.54
N VAL A 139 17.56 5.25 0.69
CA VAL A 139 16.74 4.21 1.32
C VAL A 139 15.77 3.68 0.29
N THR A 140 15.53 2.37 0.31
CA THR A 140 14.48 1.72 -0.47
C THR A 140 13.43 1.19 0.48
N TRP A 141 12.18 1.60 0.30
CA TRP A 141 11.06 1.02 1.05
C TRP A 141 10.43 -0.11 0.25
N TRP A 142 10.70 -1.35 0.67
CA TRP A 142 10.21 -2.54 -0.04
C TRP A 142 8.69 -2.72 0.05
N SER A 143 8.05 -2.23 1.11
CA SER A 143 6.60 -2.22 1.28
C SER A 143 5.91 -1.22 0.34
N VAL A 144 4.60 -1.40 0.13
CA VAL A 144 3.75 -0.32 -0.37
C VAL A 144 3.59 0.71 0.75
N ASN A 145 3.68 2.00 0.41
CA ASN A 145 3.73 3.07 1.41
C ASN A 145 2.53 4.00 1.26
N SER A 146 1.63 3.95 2.22
CA SER A 146 0.52 4.89 2.34
C SER A 146 1.03 6.21 2.91
N CYS A 147 0.74 7.31 2.23
CA CYS A 147 1.01 8.68 2.62
C CYS A 147 -0.29 9.50 2.49
N SER A 148 -0.29 10.74 2.96
CA SER A 148 -1.39 11.70 2.74
C SER A 148 -0.85 13.00 2.17
N SER A 149 -1.59 13.66 1.29
CA SER A 149 -1.28 15.05 0.90
C SER A 149 -1.59 16.05 2.03
N SER A 150 -2.27 15.61 3.11
CA SER A 150 -2.64 16.43 4.25
C SER A 150 -1.81 16.09 5.50
N VAL A 151 -1.00 17.05 5.95
CA VAL A 151 -0.27 16.92 7.23
C VAL A 151 -1.22 16.75 8.42
N ASN A 152 -2.43 17.30 8.33
CA ASN A 152 -3.41 17.23 9.42
C ASN A 152 -3.96 15.80 9.57
N VAL A 153 -4.18 15.08 8.47
CA VAL A 153 -4.56 13.65 8.50
C VAL A 153 -3.48 12.86 9.26
N ILE A 154 -2.21 13.08 8.93
CA ILE A 154 -1.10 12.37 9.59
C ILE A 154 -0.94 12.77 11.05
N LYS A 155 -1.06 14.06 11.38
CA LYS A 155 -1.02 14.52 12.78
C LYS A 155 -2.16 13.92 13.62
N ASN A 156 -3.37 13.85 13.05
CA ASN A 156 -4.51 13.21 13.69
C ASN A 156 -4.27 11.71 13.90
N PHE A 157 -3.70 11.04 12.89
CA PHE A 157 -3.29 9.64 12.99
C PHE A 157 -2.27 9.39 14.11
N LEU A 158 -1.21 10.20 14.19
CA LEU A 158 -0.19 10.09 15.24
C LEU A 158 -0.71 10.47 16.63
N GLY A 159 -1.78 11.27 16.68
CA GLY A 159 -2.41 11.72 17.91
C GLY A 159 -1.45 12.51 18.80
N LYS A 160 -1.48 12.22 20.10
CA LYS A 160 -0.61 12.87 21.10
C LYS A 160 0.70 12.12 21.36
N ASN A 161 1.03 11.12 20.54
CA ASN A 161 2.23 10.31 20.76
C ASN A 161 3.50 11.13 20.48
N LYS A 162 4.25 11.41 21.55
CA LYS A 162 5.51 12.18 21.48
C LYS A 162 6.67 11.39 20.87
N ASN A 163 6.57 10.07 20.82
CA ASN A 163 7.60 9.18 20.26
C ASN A 163 7.19 8.76 18.84
N SER A 164 7.10 9.74 17.93
CA SER A 164 6.69 9.52 16.55
C SER A 164 7.61 10.26 15.57
N THR A 165 7.69 9.73 14.36
CA THR A 165 8.44 10.32 13.25
C THR A 165 7.47 10.76 12.17
N LEU A 166 7.59 12.01 11.75
CA LEU A 166 6.85 12.57 10.62
C LEU A 166 7.82 12.73 9.44
N PHE A 167 7.50 12.10 8.32
CA PHE A 167 8.23 12.25 7.06
C PHE A 167 7.52 13.27 6.17
N LEU A 168 8.31 14.18 5.61
CA LEU A 168 7.95 15.00 4.46
C LEU A 168 8.68 14.41 3.25
N ILE A 169 7.93 13.96 2.25
CA ILE A 169 8.47 13.28 1.07
C ILE A 169 8.06 14.08 -0.16
N GLU A 170 9.04 14.54 -0.93
CA GLU A 170 8.79 15.12 -2.27
C GLU A 170 8.57 13.97 -3.26
N ALA A 171 7.31 13.59 -3.46
CA ALA A 171 6.97 12.48 -4.35
C ALA A 171 7.06 12.92 -5.81
N VAL A 172 7.62 12.06 -6.67
CA VAL A 172 7.67 12.28 -8.13
C VAL A 172 6.74 11.35 -8.92
N ASN A 173 6.24 10.29 -8.27
CA ASN A 173 5.40 9.27 -8.88
C ASN A 173 4.35 8.71 -7.89
N GLY A 174 3.87 9.57 -6.99
CA GLY A 174 2.81 9.19 -6.05
C GLY A 174 1.50 8.93 -6.77
N LYS A 175 0.70 7.98 -6.29
CA LYS A 175 -0.58 7.62 -6.90
C LYS A 175 -1.72 8.06 -6.00
N LYS A 176 -2.52 9.01 -6.48
CA LYS A 176 -3.70 9.49 -5.77
C LYS A 176 -4.80 8.45 -5.88
N ILE A 177 -5.30 7.99 -4.74
CA ILE A 177 -6.32 6.94 -4.69
C ILE A 177 -7.67 7.44 -4.15
N SER A 178 -7.86 8.76 -4.00
CA SER A 178 -9.17 9.34 -3.70
C SER A 178 -10.22 8.82 -4.67
N GLY A 179 -11.37 8.42 -4.15
CA GLY A 179 -12.43 7.72 -4.86
C GLY A 179 -12.28 6.20 -4.87
N TYR A 180 -11.11 5.63 -4.56
CA TYR A 180 -10.82 4.21 -4.67
C TYR A 180 -10.44 3.57 -3.33
N THR A 181 -10.66 4.28 -2.22
CA THR A 181 -10.24 3.88 -0.86
C THR A 181 -11.46 3.67 0.04
N GLU A 182 -11.32 2.86 1.10
CA GLU A 182 -12.31 2.80 2.18
C GLU A 182 -12.37 4.13 2.96
N TYR A 183 -11.30 4.93 2.93
CA TYR A 183 -11.13 6.12 3.76
C TYR A 183 -10.94 7.40 2.93
N GLU A 184 -12.03 7.89 2.34
CA GLU A 184 -12.02 9.05 1.43
C GLU A 184 -11.49 10.35 2.06
N THR A 185 -11.60 10.50 3.38
CA THR A 185 -11.18 11.73 4.09
C THR A 185 -9.68 11.82 4.34
N GLU A 186 -8.89 10.87 3.86
CA GLU A 186 -7.47 10.77 4.18
C GLU A 186 -6.55 11.38 3.15
N ASP A 187 -7.09 11.76 1.99
CA ASP A 187 -6.30 12.24 0.86
C ASP A 187 -5.10 11.29 0.57
N GLU A 188 -5.36 9.98 0.60
CA GLU A 188 -4.32 8.95 0.56
C GLU A 188 -3.58 8.97 -0.79
N ILE A 189 -2.25 8.98 -0.71
CA ILE A 189 -1.31 8.86 -1.82
C ILE A 189 -0.47 7.61 -1.58
N ILE A 190 -0.44 6.71 -2.56
CA ILE A 190 0.39 5.50 -2.52
C ILE A 190 1.74 5.76 -3.21
N LEU A 191 2.82 5.46 -2.50
CA LEU A 191 4.13 5.20 -3.11
C LEU A 191 4.28 3.68 -3.28
N ARG A 192 4.67 3.25 -4.47
CA ARG A 192 4.73 1.83 -4.83
C ARG A 192 5.81 1.08 -4.04
N MET A 193 5.73 -0.24 -4.04
CA MET A 193 6.78 -1.08 -3.48
C MET A 193 8.13 -0.82 -4.16
N GLY A 194 9.21 -0.81 -3.36
CA GLY A 194 10.55 -0.56 -3.85
C GLY A 194 10.80 0.89 -4.30
N SER A 195 10.04 1.84 -3.73
CA SER A 195 10.28 3.29 -3.88
C SER A 195 11.57 3.72 -3.17
#